data_AF-A0A5R8M3I8-F1
#
_entry.id   AF-A0A5R8M3I8-F1
#
_cell.length_a   1.000
_cell.length_b   1.000
_cell.length_c   1.000
_cell.angle_alpha   90.00
_cell.angle_beta   90.00
_cell.angle_gamma   90.00
#
_symmetry.space_group_name_H-M   'P 1'
#
loop_
_entity.id
_entity.type
_entity.pdbx_description
1 polymer ?
#
loop_
_entity_poly.entity_id
_entity_poly.type
_entity_poly.pdbx_seq_one_letter_code
_entity_poly.pdbx_strand_id
1 'polypeptide(L)'
;LNFAKIKGLHTAMKSGLVAAEAVFEALNDRDAKAAGDEGGKELTEFTTKWEASWAYQELKESASFGPAIHKYGTVGGGAYNFLDQLLGGKLPNVHDTTPDHATLKPAAECEKIDYPKPDG
;
A
#
# COMPACT_ATOMS: atom_id res chain seq x y z
N LEU A 1 -2.02 1.85 -2.17
CA LEU A 1 -2.56 3.22 -2.00
C LEU A 1 -1.44 4.06 -1.40
N ASN A 2 -1.11 5.22 -1.98
CA ASN A 2 -0.23 6.18 -1.31
C ASN A 2 -1.06 6.97 -0.28
N PHE A 3 -0.94 6.58 0.98
CA PHE A 3 -1.71 7.18 2.08
C PHE A 3 -1.35 8.65 2.29
N ALA A 4 -0.06 9.00 2.23
CA ALA A 4 0.44 10.36 2.43
C ALA A 4 -0.18 11.37 1.44
N LYS A 5 -0.45 10.92 0.21
CA LYS A 5 -1.03 11.75 -0.86
C LYS A 5 -2.55 11.61 -1.01
N ILE A 6 -3.16 10.65 -0.32
CA ILE A 6 -4.57 10.24 -0.53
C ILE A 6 -4.82 9.90 -2.02
N LYS A 7 -3.86 9.19 -2.64
CA LYS A 7 -3.90 8.86 -4.08
C LYS A 7 -3.57 7.39 -4.30
N GLY A 8 -4.48 6.69 -4.98
CA GLY A 8 -4.32 5.27 -5.31
C GLY A 8 -4.67 4.91 -6.75
N LEU A 9 -5.38 5.79 -7.47
CA LEU A 9 -5.85 5.51 -8.83
C LEU A 9 -4.69 5.26 -9.79
N HIS A 10 -3.66 6.11 -9.77
CA HIS A 10 -2.50 5.97 -10.66
C HIS A 10 -1.70 4.69 -10.36
N THR A 11 -1.52 4.33 -9.09
CA THR A 11 -0.87 3.07 -8.71
C THR A 11 -1.70 1.86 -9.11
N ALA A 12 -3.03 1.92 -9.00
CA ALA A 12 -3.93 0.84 -9.41
C ALA A 12 -3.94 0.66 -10.93
N MET A 13 -3.94 1.76 -11.69
CA MET A 13 -3.80 1.72 -13.16
C MET A 13 -2.45 1.11 -13.56
N LYS A 14 -1.34 1.51 -12.90
CA LYS A 14 -0.02 0.98 -13.22
C LYS A 14 0.11 -0.50 -12.86
N SER A 15 -0.42 -0.95 -11.71
CA SER A 15 -0.41 -2.37 -11.35
C SER A 15 -1.21 -3.19 -12.35
N GLY A 16 -2.35 -2.69 -12.82
CA GLY A 16 -3.15 -3.34 -13.87
C GLY A 16 -2.40 -3.46 -15.19
N LEU A 17 -1.69 -2.42 -15.61
CA LEU A 17 -0.85 -2.45 -16.81
C LEU A 17 0.28 -3.49 -16.69
N VAL A 18 1.01 -3.49 -15.57
CA VAL A 18 2.11 -4.45 -15.33
C VAL A 18 1.59 -5.90 -15.29
N ALA A 19 0.41 -6.12 -14.69
CA ALA A 19 -0.24 -7.42 -14.71
C ALA A 19 -0.61 -7.85 -16.14
N ALA A 20 -1.17 -6.95 -16.94
CA ALA A 20 -1.52 -7.23 -18.33
C ALA A 20 -0.29 -7.56 -19.19
N GLU A 21 0.81 -6.81 -19.03
CA GLU A 21 2.10 -7.09 -19.70
C GLU A 21 2.64 -8.47 -19.31
N ALA A 22 2.63 -8.80 -18.01
CA ALA A 22 3.09 -10.11 -17.52
C ALA A 22 2.24 -11.26 -18.07
N VAL A 23 0.91 -11.13 -18.06
CA VAL A 23 -0.01 -12.14 -18.62
C VAL A 23 0.19 -12.28 -20.13
N PHE A 24 0.28 -11.17 -20.86
CA PHE A 24 0.44 -11.22 -22.31
C PHE A 24 1.76 -11.89 -22.72
N GLU A 25 2.85 -11.63 -22.01
CA GLU A 25 4.12 -12.31 -22.26
C GLU A 25 4.04 -13.81 -21.95
N ALA A 26 3.42 -14.21 -20.84
CA ALA A 26 3.23 -15.63 -20.51
C ALA A 26 2.40 -16.38 -21.56
N LEU A 27 1.37 -15.73 -22.12
CA LEU A 27 0.54 -16.32 -23.19
C LEU A 27 1.29 -16.43 -24.53
N ASN A 28 2.23 -15.52 -24.81
CA ASN A 28 2.96 -15.45 -26.08
C ASN A 28 4.35 -16.09 -26.03
N ASP A 29 4.71 -16.73 -24.93
CA ASP A 29 6.03 -17.32 -24.75
C ASP A 29 6.29 -18.37 -25.85
N ARG A 30 7.32 -18.09 -26.67
CA ARG A 30 7.67 -18.86 -27.86
C ARG A 30 8.61 -20.02 -27.56
N ASP A 31 9.22 -20.03 -26.38
CA ASP A 31 10.17 -21.08 -25.97
C ASP A 31 9.47 -22.32 -25.40
N ALA A 32 8.19 -22.20 -25.04
CA ALA A 32 7.33 -23.35 -24.82
C ALA A 32 7.04 -24.04 -26.16
N LYS A 33 7.60 -25.24 -26.35
CA LYS A 33 7.35 -26.14 -27.50
C LYS A 33 5.86 -26.51 -27.73
N ALA A 34 4.94 -25.98 -26.96
CA ALA A 34 3.49 -26.12 -27.08
C ALA A 34 2.85 -24.73 -26.91
N ALA A 35 1.78 -24.46 -27.64
CA ALA A 35 1.15 -23.14 -27.79
C ALA A 35 0.89 -22.38 -26.46
N GLY A 36 1.78 -21.45 -26.08
CA GLY A 36 1.57 -20.53 -24.96
C GLY A 36 1.30 -21.18 -23.59
N ASP A 37 1.18 -20.38 -22.54
CA ASP A 37 0.65 -20.88 -21.26
C ASP A 37 -0.87 -21.02 -21.32
N GLU A 38 -1.43 -22.20 -21.05
CA GLU A 38 -2.88 -22.44 -21.00
C GLU A 38 -3.53 -21.87 -19.71
N GLY A 39 -2.72 -21.33 -18.79
CA GLY A 39 -3.13 -20.72 -17.53
C GLY A 39 -3.13 -21.69 -16.34
N GLY A 40 -3.46 -21.16 -15.15
CA GLY A 40 -3.47 -21.92 -13.90
C GLY A 40 -2.12 -22.01 -13.18
N LYS A 41 -1.06 -21.43 -13.74
CA LYS A 41 0.25 -21.29 -13.10
C LYS A 41 0.39 -19.93 -12.42
N GLU A 42 1.25 -19.86 -11.42
CA GLU A 42 1.61 -18.60 -10.78
C GLU A 42 2.49 -17.76 -11.71
N LEU A 43 2.09 -16.50 -11.95
CA LEU A 43 2.88 -15.53 -12.72
C LEU A 43 3.94 -14.87 -11.83
N THR A 44 5.07 -15.55 -11.62
CA THR A 44 6.19 -15.00 -10.83
C THR A 44 6.78 -13.73 -11.44
N GLU A 45 6.76 -13.60 -12.77
CA GLU A 45 7.26 -12.42 -13.51
C GLU A 45 6.49 -11.14 -13.16
N PHE A 46 5.22 -11.24 -12.78
CA PHE A 46 4.45 -10.08 -12.33
C PHE A 46 5.12 -9.42 -11.12
N THR A 47 5.53 -10.22 -10.13
CA THR A 47 6.16 -9.72 -8.90
C THR A 47 7.46 -8.98 -9.23
N THR A 48 8.33 -9.56 -10.06
CA THR A 48 9.59 -8.93 -10.46
C THR A 48 9.36 -7.61 -11.20
N LYS A 49 8.43 -7.57 -12.16
CA LYS A 49 8.10 -6.34 -12.89
C LYS A 49 7.42 -5.30 -12.01
N TRP A 50 6.59 -5.73 -11.07
CA TRP A 50 5.94 -4.86 -10.12
C TRP A 50 6.97 -4.18 -9.23
N GLU A 51 7.91 -4.92 -8.64
CA GLU A 51 8.99 -4.39 -7.79
C GLU A 51 9.92 -3.43 -8.54
N ALA A 52 10.13 -3.66 -9.84
CA ALA A 52 10.88 -2.76 -10.71
C ALA A 52 10.11 -1.49 -11.12
N SER A 53 8.78 -1.44 -10.90
CA SER A 53 7.94 -0.33 -11.35
C SER A 53 8.05 0.90 -10.45
N TRP A 54 7.83 2.09 -11.02
CA TRP A 54 7.77 3.35 -10.27
C TRP A 54 6.66 3.33 -9.20
N ALA A 55 5.56 2.60 -9.45
CA ALA A 55 4.43 2.55 -8.54
C ALA A 55 4.77 1.79 -7.26
N TYR A 56 5.54 0.70 -7.37
CA TYR A 56 6.07 0.00 -6.21
C TYR A 56 7.03 0.87 -5.41
N GLN A 57 7.96 1.56 -6.08
CA GLN A 57 8.90 2.46 -5.40
C GLN A 57 8.16 3.57 -4.63
N GLU A 58 7.17 4.21 -5.25
CA GLU A 58 6.34 5.22 -4.58
C GLU A 58 5.63 4.67 -3.32
N LEU A 59 5.07 3.46 -3.40
CA LEU A 59 4.38 2.84 -2.27
C LEU A 59 5.36 2.44 -1.17
N LYS A 60 6.54 1.94 -1.53
CA LYS A 60 7.59 1.55 -0.60
C LYS A 60 8.13 2.76 0.17
N GLU A 61 8.38 3.86 -0.52
CA GLU A 61 8.84 5.12 0.09
C GLU A 61 7.81 5.70 1.08
N SER A 62 6.51 5.51 0.82
CA SER A 62 5.44 6.06 1.66
C SER A 62 4.86 5.08 2.69
N ALA A 63 5.39 3.86 2.77
CA ALA A 63 4.82 2.76 3.56
C ALA A 63 4.74 3.08 5.06
N SER A 64 5.73 3.81 5.59
CA SER A 64 5.81 4.15 7.02
C SER A 64 4.87 5.29 7.43
N PHE A 65 4.29 6.04 6.48
CA PHE A 65 3.60 7.29 6.78
C PHE A 65 2.39 7.11 7.71
N GLY A 66 1.49 6.20 7.37
CA GLY A 66 0.31 5.87 8.17
C GLY A 66 0.67 5.26 9.53
N PRO A 67 1.47 4.18 9.55
CA PRO A 67 1.92 3.55 10.79
C PRO A 67 2.63 4.50 11.77
N ALA A 68 3.40 5.47 11.27
CA ALA A 68 4.03 6.49 12.11
C ALA A 68 2.98 7.37 12.83
N ILE A 69 1.89 7.75 12.15
CA ILE A 69 0.78 8.51 12.74
C ILE A 69 0.02 7.65 13.76
N HIS A 70 -0.23 6.39 13.46
CA HIS A 70 -0.90 5.48 14.40
C HIS A 70 -0.06 5.26 15.67
N LYS A 71 1.25 5.07 15.52
CA LYS A 71 2.16 4.76 16.63
C LYS A 71 2.50 5.97 17.50
N TYR A 72 2.73 7.13 16.89
CA TYR A 72 3.23 8.33 17.59
C TYR A 72 2.18 9.45 17.72
N GLY A 73 0.94 9.19 17.30
CA GLY A 73 -0.13 10.19 17.22
C GLY A 73 0.11 11.22 16.10
N THR A 74 -0.85 12.11 15.89
CA THR A 74 -0.83 13.07 14.77
C THR A 74 0.41 13.98 14.78
N VAL A 75 0.79 14.51 15.95
CA VAL A 75 1.92 15.43 16.06
C VAL A 75 3.25 14.70 15.96
N GLY A 76 3.44 13.61 16.73
CA GLY A 76 4.67 12.84 16.75
C GLY A 76 4.93 12.11 15.42
N GLY A 77 3.89 11.51 14.85
CA GLY A 77 3.96 10.87 13.54
C GLY A 77 4.13 11.87 12.41
N GLY A 78 3.53 13.07 12.53
CA GLY A 78 3.78 14.17 11.60
C GLY A 78 5.25 14.61 11.60
N ALA A 79 5.84 14.79 12.79
CA ALA A 79 7.25 15.11 12.93
C ALA A 79 8.15 13.99 12.37
N TYR A 80 7.82 12.72 12.64
CA TYR A 80 8.53 11.57 12.07
C TYR A 80 8.52 11.61 10.54
N ASN A 81 7.34 11.76 9.93
CA ASN A 81 7.20 11.79 8.48
C ASN A 81 7.91 12.99 7.84
N PHE A 82 7.90 14.14 8.51
CA PHE A 82 8.64 15.32 8.06
C PHE A 82 10.15 15.07 8.06
N LEU A 83 10.68 14.49 9.15
CA LEU A 83 12.10 14.13 9.24
C LEU A 83 12.48 13.06 8.21
N ASP A 84 11.64 12.06 7.99
CA ASP A 84 11.89 11.02 7.01
C ASP A 84 12.02 11.61 5.59
N GLN A 85 11.14 12.54 5.23
CA GLN A 85 11.21 13.25 3.95
C GLN A 85 12.48 14.09 3.83
N LEU A 86 12.89 14.80 4.90
CA LEU A 86 14.14 15.57 4.92
C LEU A 86 15.38 14.68 4.75
N LEU A 87 15.34 13.47 5.29
CA LEU A 87 16.44 12.51 5.23
C LEU A 87 16.41 11.64 3.96
N GLY A 88 15.38 11.80 3.12
CA GLY A 88 15.19 11.04 1.88
C GLY A 88 14.79 9.59 2.12
N GLY A 89 13.88 9.33 3.06
CA GLY A 89 13.34 7.98 3.30
C GLY A 89 14.30 7.04 4.03
N LYS A 90 15.20 7.60 4.85
CA LYS A 90 16.25 6.83 5.54
C LYS A 90 15.88 6.41 6.96
N LEU A 91 14.72 6.83 7.47
CA LEU A 91 14.30 6.39 8.80
C LEU A 91 13.83 4.92 8.78
N PRO A 92 13.90 4.21 9.92
CA PRO A 92 13.50 2.81 9.99
C PRO A 92 12.02 2.60 9.66
N ASN A 93 11.68 1.58 8.88
CA ASN A 93 10.28 1.37 8.50
C ASN A 93 9.38 1.08 9.71
N VAL A 94 8.26 1.79 9.78
CA VAL A 94 7.22 1.59 10.81
C VAL A 94 6.06 0.81 10.19
N HIS A 95 5.57 -0.18 10.93
CA HIS A 95 4.46 -1.02 10.49
C HIS A 95 3.41 -1.13 11.58
N ASP A 96 2.15 -1.16 11.18
CA ASP A 96 1.07 -1.55 12.06
C ASP A 96 1.13 -3.06 12.28
N THR A 97 1.10 -3.47 13.55
CA THR A 97 1.22 -4.88 13.96
C THR A 97 -0.09 -5.44 14.52
N THR A 98 -1.07 -4.57 14.75
CA THR A 98 -2.39 -4.91 15.27
C THR A 98 -3.40 -4.78 14.14
N PRO A 99 -4.23 -5.81 13.87
CA PRO A 99 -5.27 -5.71 12.87
C PRO A 99 -6.42 -4.81 13.36
N ASP A 100 -7.06 -4.07 12.45
CA ASP A 100 -8.09 -3.08 12.79
C ASP A 100 -9.21 -3.62 13.68
N HIS A 101 -9.68 -4.84 13.42
CA HIS A 101 -10.76 -5.46 14.20
C HIS A 101 -10.40 -5.70 15.67
N ALA A 102 -9.10 -5.74 16.00
CA ALA A 102 -8.61 -5.92 17.36
C ALA A 102 -8.28 -4.59 18.08
N THR A 103 -8.54 -3.43 17.43
CA THR A 103 -8.24 -2.10 18.00
C THR A 103 -9.38 -1.53 18.86
N LEU A 104 -10.55 -2.18 18.87
CA LEU A 104 -11.72 -1.75 19.63
C LEU A 104 -11.57 -2.03 21.13
N LYS A 105 -12.12 -1.13 21.94
CA LYS A 105 -12.26 -1.31 23.38
C LYS A 105 -13.71 -1.67 23.75
N PRO A 106 -13.94 -2.38 24.87
CA PRO A 106 -15.28 -2.58 25.39
C PRO A 106 -16.03 -1.26 25.57
N ALA A 107 -17.34 -1.24 25.28
CA ALA A 107 -18.13 -0.02 25.34
C ALA A 107 -18.13 0.63 26.74
N ALA A 108 -17.98 -0.16 27.80
CA ALA A 108 -17.89 0.31 29.18
C ALA A 108 -16.60 1.11 29.48
N GLU A 109 -15.57 1.00 28.64
CA GLU A 109 -14.28 1.68 28.78
C GLU A 109 -14.16 2.94 27.91
N CYS A 110 -15.22 3.29 27.18
CA CYS A 110 -15.25 4.40 26.24
C CYS A 110 -16.23 5.48 26.68
N GLU A 111 -15.85 6.74 26.50
CA GLU A 111 -16.78 7.86 26.63
C GLU A 111 -17.67 7.94 25.38
N LYS A 112 -18.97 8.11 25.58
CA LYS A 112 -19.92 8.28 24.48
C LYS A 112 -19.74 9.66 23.86
N ILE A 113 -19.45 9.69 22.55
CA ILE A 113 -19.36 10.94 21.78
C ILE A 113 -20.77 11.50 21.53
N ASP A 114 -21.03 12.73 21.95
CA ASP A 114 -22.27 13.45 21.69
C ASP A 114 -22.15 14.29 20.41
N TYR A 115 -22.71 13.79 19.32
CA TYR A 115 -22.66 14.47 18.02
C TYR A 115 -23.82 15.48 17.91
N PRO A 116 -23.56 16.73 17.52
CA PRO A 116 -24.63 17.71 17.33
C PRO A 116 -25.57 17.29 16.20
N LYS A 117 -26.83 17.69 16.30
CA LYS A 117 -27.81 17.49 15.22
C LYS A 117 -27.36 18.26 13.97
N PRO A 118 -27.48 17.69 12.75
CA PRO A 118 -27.20 18.42 11.51
C PRO A 118 -28.08 19.67 11.41
N ASP A 119 -27.52 20.74 10.87
CA ASP A 119 -28.12 22.06 10.73
C ASP A 119 -29.07 22.19 9.51
N GLY A 120 -28.98 21.27 8.55
CA GLY A 120 -29.89 21.15 7.41
C GLY A 120 -29.40 21.83 6.15
#